data_AF-A0A2D7WIL9-F1
#
_entry.id   AF-A0A2D7WIL9-F1
#
_cell.length_a   1.000
_cell.length_b   1.000
_cell.length_c   1.000
_cell.angle_alpha   90.00
_cell.angle_beta   90.00
_cell.angle_gamma   90.00
#
_symmetry.space_group_name_H-M   'P 1'
#
loop_
_entity.id
_entity.type
_entity.pdbx_description
1 polymer ?
#
loop_
_entity_poly.entity_id
_entity_poly.type
_entity_poly.pdbx_seq_one_letter_code
_entity_poly.pdbx_strand_id
1 'polypeptide(L)'
;MFKQMLLALGLVVFAGAVSAADAQRGPHEVVAGTTQELMKVIEEAREYVAEDPQRFNDEVRRIMDEVVDFQSFARGVMGKYGSRAYYQSLRTKEEREQFRDNVIRFTKNFKDGLINTYAKGLLGFNGNKIEVLPLPADADLSGSVGVRQHIYGERAEPYEVVYTLRRGRDGNWMLRNVIIEGLNLGLIYQNQFTTAVATYDGDIDKVIDNWTVAPREVMEQAAK
;
A
#
# COMPACT_ATOMS: atom_id res chain seq x y z
N MET A 1 -67.95 44.94 3.11
CA MET A 1 -67.38 44.89 1.74
C MET A 1 -65.87 44.78 1.88
N PHE A 2 -65.27 43.77 1.23
CA PHE A 2 -63.95 43.79 0.54
C PHE A 2 -62.82 44.65 1.16
N LYS A 3 -61.57 44.21 1.39
CA LYS A 3 -60.77 43.19 0.71
C LYS A 3 -59.43 43.01 1.45
N GLN A 4 -58.80 41.89 1.12
CA GLN A 4 -57.55 41.25 1.55
C GLN A 4 -56.23 42.04 1.36
N MET A 5 -55.14 41.38 1.82
CA MET A 5 -53.71 41.44 1.43
C MET A 5 -52.82 42.37 2.28
N LEU A 6 -51.64 41.98 2.78
CA LEU A 6 -50.80 40.79 2.61
C LEU A 6 -49.78 40.77 3.77
N LEU A 7 -49.74 39.69 4.54
CA LEU A 7 -48.69 39.43 5.53
C LEU A 7 -47.58 38.63 4.83
N ALA A 8 -46.50 39.29 4.42
CA ALA A 8 -45.32 38.61 3.88
C ALA A 8 -44.42 38.17 5.05
N LEU A 9 -44.64 36.95 5.54
CA LEU A 9 -43.77 36.29 6.50
C LEU A 9 -42.53 35.79 5.73
N GLY A 10 -41.39 36.46 5.93
CA GLY A 10 -40.11 36.04 5.37
C GLY A 10 -39.68 34.69 5.93
N LEU A 11 -39.77 33.66 5.09
CA LEU A 11 -39.25 32.32 5.36
C LEU A 11 -37.72 32.36 5.24
N VAL A 12 -37.02 32.47 6.36
CA VAL A 12 -35.56 32.25 6.41
C VAL A 12 -35.32 30.75 6.22
N VAL A 13 -35.06 30.35 4.97
CA VAL A 13 -34.53 29.02 4.67
C VAL A 13 -33.08 28.99 5.12
N PHE A 14 -32.83 28.44 6.30
CA PHE A 14 -31.49 28.08 6.72
C PHE A 14 -31.07 26.88 5.87
N ALA A 15 -30.35 27.15 4.78
CA ALA A 15 -29.69 26.12 3.99
C ALA A 15 -28.67 25.43 4.89
N GLY A 16 -29.06 24.29 5.45
CA GLY A 16 -28.10 23.38 6.09
C GLY A 16 -27.06 23.02 5.04
N ALA A 17 -25.83 23.47 5.24
CA ALA A 17 -24.68 22.89 4.57
C ALA A 17 -24.67 21.41 4.95
N VAL A 18 -25.18 20.57 4.06
CA VAL A 18 -24.89 19.15 4.08
C VAL A 18 -23.39 19.10 3.83
N SER A 19 -22.59 18.99 4.89
CA SER A 19 -21.24 18.48 4.76
C SER A 19 -21.39 17.18 3.98
N ALA A 20 -20.91 17.17 2.74
CA ALA A 20 -20.62 15.93 2.06
C ALA A 20 -19.70 15.18 3.03
N ALA A 21 -20.24 14.20 3.73
CA ALA A 21 -19.40 13.21 4.38
C ALA A 21 -18.54 12.68 3.23
N ASP A 22 -17.24 12.98 3.27
CA ASP A 22 -16.29 12.42 2.30
C ASP A 22 -16.60 10.94 2.23
N ALA A 23 -17.19 10.51 1.12
CA ALA A 23 -17.55 9.12 0.95
C ALA A 23 -16.22 8.37 1.01
N GLN A 24 -16.02 7.64 2.12
CA GLN A 24 -14.75 6.99 2.40
C GLN A 24 -14.41 6.12 1.19
N ARG A 25 -13.29 6.45 0.52
CA ARG A 25 -12.89 5.83 -0.75
C ARG A 25 -12.92 4.30 -0.57
N GLY A 26 -13.63 3.61 -1.46
CA GLY A 26 -13.63 2.16 -1.48
C GLY A 26 -12.27 1.61 -1.92
N PRO A 27 -12.07 0.28 -1.82
CA PRO A 27 -10.78 -0.34 -2.12
C PRO A 27 -10.38 -0.17 -3.60
N HIS A 28 -11.35 -0.17 -4.52
CA HIS A 28 -11.09 0.11 -5.94
C HIS A 28 -10.60 1.55 -6.12
N GLU A 29 -11.30 2.52 -5.52
CA GLU A 29 -10.99 3.95 -5.62
C GLU A 29 -9.63 4.28 -5.01
N VAL A 30 -9.23 3.59 -3.93
CA VAL A 30 -7.89 3.72 -3.36
C VAL A 30 -6.83 3.31 -4.38
N VAL A 31 -6.94 2.13 -4.99
CA VAL A 31 -5.95 1.65 -5.98
C VAL A 31 -5.97 2.52 -7.24
N ALA A 32 -7.14 2.86 -7.76
CA ALA A 32 -7.30 3.69 -8.94
C ALA A 32 -6.74 5.10 -8.74
N GLY A 33 -7.05 5.74 -7.61
CA GLY A 33 -6.54 7.07 -7.27
C GLY A 33 -5.02 7.07 -7.09
N THR A 34 -4.48 6.09 -6.35
CA THR A 34 -3.03 5.93 -6.15
C THR A 34 -2.30 5.75 -7.48
N THR A 35 -2.87 4.92 -8.37
CA THR A 35 -2.31 4.68 -9.70
C THR A 35 -2.23 5.97 -10.50
N GLN A 36 -3.30 6.76 -10.52
CA GLN A 36 -3.32 8.05 -11.23
C GLN A 36 -2.31 9.03 -10.66
N GLU A 37 -2.13 9.08 -9.34
CA GLU A 37 -1.15 9.96 -8.71
C GLU A 37 0.29 9.54 -9.04
N LEU A 38 0.61 8.25 -8.93
CA LEU A 38 1.91 7.72 -9.34
C LEU A 38 2.20 8.02 -10.82
N MET A 39 1.21 7.90 -11.70
CA MET A 39 1.37 8.22 -13.11
C MET A 39 1.74 9.68 -13.36
N LYS A 40 1.19 10.62 -12.59
CA LYS A 40 1.58 12.04 -12.66
C LYS A 40 3.02 12.24 -12.19
N VAL A 41 3.38 11.64 -11.05
CA VAL A 41 4.74 11.72 -10.52
C VAL A 41 5.76 11.14 -11.50
N ILE A 42 5.46 10.01 -12.16
CA ILE A 42 6.32 9.41 -13.18
C ILE A 42 6.53 10.36 -14.37
N GLU A 43 5.46 11.00 -14.84
CA GLU A 43 5.53 11.92 -15.97
C GLU A 43 6.38 13.16 -15.63
N GLU A 44 6.14 13.78 -14.47
CA GLU A 44 6.92 14.92 -13.98
C GLU A 44 8.39 14.55 -13.71
N ALA A 45 8.64 13.33 -13.23
CA ALA A 45 9.98 12.83 -12.93
C ALA A 45 10.88 12.75 -14.16
N ARG A 46 10.35 12.63 -15.37
CA ARG A 46 11.16 12.58 -16.60
C ARG A 46 12.09 13.78 -16.74
N GLU A 47 11.70 14.94 -16.21
CA GLU A 47 12.47 16.19 -16.31
C GLU A 47 13.64 16.25 -15.33
N TYR A 48 13.55 15.58 -14.17
CA TYR A 48 14.52 15.76 -13.08
C TYR A 48 15.18 14.48 -12.56
N VAL A 49 14.63 13.29 -12.85
CA VAL A 49 15.05 12.04 -12.19
C VAL A 49 16.48 11.60 -12.51
N ALA A 50 17.03 12.06 -13.64
CA ALA A 50 18.43 11.82 -14.00
C ALA A 50 19.40 12.59 -13.09
N GLU A 51 18.99 13.77 -12.60
CA GLU A 51 19.79 14.65 -11.76
C GLU A 51 19.48 14.43 -10.27
N ASP A 52 18.22 14.22 -9.93
CA ASP A 52 17.72 14.01 -8.57
C ASP A 52 16.78 12.79 -8.48
N PRO A 53 17.34 11.57 -8.51
CA PRO A 53 16.56 10.35 -8.34
C PRO A 53 15.98 10.20 -6.92
N GLN A 54 16.56 10.90 -5.93
CA GLN A 54 16.09 10.83 -4.55
C GLN A 54 14.76 11.55 -4.38
N ARG A 55 14.59 12.72 -5.01
CA ARG A 55 13.31 13.41 -5.08
C ARG A 55 12.18 12.51 -5.60
N PHE A 56 12.43 11.76 -6.68
CA PHE A 56 11.43 10.83 -7.22
C PHE A 56 11.07 9.72 -6.22
N ASN A 57 12.08 9.12 -5.57
CA ASN A 57 11.84 8.11 -4.54
C ASN A 57 11.03 8.68 -3.35
N ASP A 58 11.26 9.93 -2.97
CA ASP A 58 10.56 10.58 -1.86
C ASP A 58 9.11 10.95 -2.22
N GLU A 59 8.81 11.30 -3.47
CA GLU A 59 7.43 11.46 -3.95
C GLU A 59 6.68 10.12 -3.95
N VAL A 60 7.30 9.06 -4.47
CA VAL A 60 6.72 7.70 -4.41
C VAL A 60 6.48 7.29 -2.95
N ARG A 61 7.45 7.56 -2.07
CA ARG A 61 7.34 7.28 -0.63
C ARG A 61 6.14 7.97 0.01
N ARG A 62 5.94 9.25 -0.28
CA ARG A 62 4.83 10.05 0.23
C ARG A 62 3.48 9.45 -0.17
N ILE A 63 3.32 9.09 -1.44
CA ILE A 63 2.08 8.46 -1.93
C ILE A 63 1.85 7.11 -1.24
N MET A 64 2.89 6.28 -1.13
CA MET A 64 2.76 4.96 -0.52
C MET A 64 2.43 5.04 0.98
N ASP A 65 2.91 6.05 1.70
CA ASP A 65 2.59 6.24 3.12
C ASP A 65 1.10 6.48 3.39
N GLU A 66 0.37 7.02 2.42
CA GLU A 66 -1.07 7.28 2.57
C GLU A 66 -1.92 6.01 2.41
N VAL A 67 -1.41 5.01 1.69
CA VAL A 67 -2.22 3.87 1.23
C VAL A 67 -1.71 2.52 1.71
N VAL A 68 -0.48 2.43 2.20
CA VAL A 68 0.12 1.18 2.70
C VAL A 68 0.25 1.21 4.22
N ASP A 69 -0.31 0.20 4.90
CA ASP A 69 -0.04 -0.04 6.32
C ASP A 69 1.31 -0.77 6.46
N PHE A 70 2.40 -0.02 6.28
CA PHE A 70 3.77 -0.58 6.24
C PHE A 70 4.11 -1.34 7.52
N GLN A 71 3.65 -0.89 8.68
CA GLN A 71 3.93 -1.59 9.94
C GLN A 71 3.26 -2.97 9.95
N SER A 72 2.02 -3.06 9.52
CA SER A 72 1.35 -4.36 9.44
C SER A 72 1.91 -5.24 8.34
N PHE A 73 2.30 -4.67 7.20
CA PHE A 73 2.94 -5.41 6.12
C PHE A 73 4.27 -5.99 6.61
N ALA A 74 5.12 -5.17 7.23
CA ALA A 74 6.38 -5.60 7.85
C ALA A 74 6.16 -6.72 8.87
N ARG A 75 5.15 -6.63 9.75
CA ARG A 75 4.79 -7.73 10.67
C ARG A 75 4.35 -9.00 9.94
N GLY A 76 3.66 -8.87 8.82
CA GLY A 76 3.30 -9.99 7.95
C GLY A 76 4.55 -10.68 7.39
N VAL A 77 5.52 -9.90 6.91
CA VAL A 77 6.82 -10.39 6.44
C VAL A 77 7.63 -11.04 7.57
N MET A 78 7.63 -10.48 8.77
CA MET A 78 8.26 -11.10 9.94
C MET A 78 7.59 -12.42 10.38
N GLY A 79 6.41 -12.75 9.83
CA GLY A 79 5.69 -13.99 10.08
C GLY A 79 5.45 -14.26 11.56
N LYS A 80 5.87 -15.44 12.04
CA LYS A 80 5.71 -15.81 13.46
C LYS A 80 6.39 -14.80 14.39
N TYR A 81 7.54 -14.24 14.02
CA TYR A 81 8.32 -13.29 14.82
C TYR A 81 7.71 -11.89 14.85
N GLY A 82 6.83 -11.55 13.91
CA GLY A 82 6.04 -10.32 13.92
C GLY A 82 4.62 -10.51 14.46
N SER A 83 4.25 -11.71 14.91
CA SER A 83 2.88 -12.04 15.27
C SER A 83 2.45 -11.50 16.63
N ARG A 84 1.13 -11.40 16.85
CA ARG A 84 0.58 -11.08 18.18
C ARG A 84 0.91 -12.16 19.21
N ALA A 85 0.90 -13.42 18.79
CA ALA A 85 1.21 -14.56 19.66
C ALA A 85 2.66 -14.52 20.16
N TYR A 86 3.62 -14.21 19.28
CA TYR A 86 5.01 -14.05 19.69
C TYR A 86 5.18 -12.91 20.70
N TYR A 87 4.60 -11.74 20.42
CA TYR A 87 4.61 -10.63 21.37
C TYR A 87 4.01 -10.99 22.73
N GLN A 88 2.92 -11.77 22.76
CA GLN A 88 2.26 -12.21 23.99
C GLN A 88 3.07 -13.27 24.75
N SER A 89 3.96 -14.01 24.07
CA SER A 89 4.83 -15.00 24.70
C SER A 89 6.00 -14.38 25.48
N LEU A 90 6.32 -13.10 25.21
CA LEU A 90 7.40 -12.36 25.88
C LEU A 90 7.03 -12.06 27.34
N ARG A 91 7.99 -12.32 28.24
CA ARG A 91 7.81 -12.34 29.69
C ARG A 91 8.18 -11.02 30.34
N THR A 92 9.21 -10.34 29.83
CA THR A 92 9.74 -9.09 30.43
C THR A 92 9.25 -7.85 29.68
N LYS A 93 9.44 -6.67 30.29
CA LYS A 93 9.13 -5.38 29.66
C LYS A 93 10.14 -5.08 28.56
N GLU A 94 11.40 -5.41 28.83
CA GLU A 94 12.55 -5.21 27.95
C GLU A 94 12.40 -6.02 26.66
N GLU A 95 11.98 -7.28 26.74
CA GLU A 95 11.70 -8.12 25.56
C GLU A 95 10.60 -7.51 24.68
N ARG A 96 9.53 -6.99 25.30
CA ARG A 96 8.42 -6.35 24.57
C ARG A 96 8.82 -5.02 23.96
N GLU A 97 9.72 -4.29 24.58
CA GLU A 97 10.30 -3.06 24.04
C GLU A 97 11.21 -3.38 22.85
N GLN A 98 12.09 -4.38 22.99
CA GLN A 98 12.93 -4.86 21.89
C GLN A 98 12.11 -5.33 20.69
N PHE A 99 11.02 -6.07 20.92
CA PHE A 99 10.10 -6.46 19.85
C PHE A 99 9.54 -5.25 19.09
N ARG A 100 9.14 -4.20 19.81
CA ARG A 100 8.57 -2.99 19.18
C ARG A 100 9.63 -2.24 18.39
N ASP A 101 10.84 -2.11 18.94
CA ASP A 101 11.98 -1.51 18.24
C ASP A 101 12.30 -2.28 16.96
N ASN A 102 12.40 -3.60 17.05
CA ASN A 102 12.65 -4.48 15.91
C ASN A 102 11.58 -4.32 14.82
N VAL A 103 10.29 -4.27 15.19
CA VAL A 103 9.22 -4.00 14.20
C VAL A 103 9.39 -2.63 13.55
N ILE A 104 9.72 -1.58 14.30
CA ILE A 104 9.87 -0.21 13.77
C ILE A 104 11.07 -0.14 12.82
N ARG A 105 12.24 -0.61 13.25
CA ARG A 105 13.47 -0.66 12.44
C ARG A 105 13.26 -1.49 11.19
N PHE A 106 12.68 -2.68 11.32
CA PHE A 106 12.38 -3.52 10.18
C PHE A 106 11.41 -2.85 9.21
N THR A 107 10.35 -2.22 9.71
CA THR A 107 9.38 -1.49 8.88
C THR A 107 10.09 -0.42 8.05
N LYS A 108 10.97 0.37 8.68
CA LYS A 108 11.76 1.39 7.99
C LYS A 108 12.67 0.77 6.91
N ASN A 109 13.50 -0.21 7.28
CA ASN A 109 14.44 -0.85 6.35
C ASN A 109 13.72 -1.52 5.18
N PHE A 110 12.60 -2.21 5.45
CA PHE A 110 11.81 -2.88 4.43
C PHE A 110 11.13 -1.89 3.49
N LYS A 111 10.50 -0.84 4.01
CA LYS A 111 9.91 0.23 3.21
C LYS A 111 10.95 0.92 2.33
N ASP A 112 12.08 1.31 2.92
CA ASP A 112 13.18 1.96 2.20
C ASP A 112 13.71 1.05 1.09
N GLY A 113 13.90 -0.25 1.40
CA GLY A 113 14.31 -1.26 0.43
C GLY A 113 13.32 -1.44 -0.72
N LEU A 114 12.02 -1.56 -0.44
CA LEU A 114 10.99 -1.68 -1.48
C LEU A 114 11.01 -0.49 -2.43
N ILE A 115 10.99 0.73 -1.90
CA ILE A 115 10.95 1.95 -2.73
C ILE A 115 12.24 2.07 -3.54
N ASN A 116 13.41 1.93 -2.91
CA ASN A 116 14.70 2.08 -3.60
C ASN A 116 14.92 1.00 -4.67
N THR A 117 14.41 -0.22 -4.46
CA THR A 117 14.55 -1.32 -5.40
C THR A 117 13.57 -1.20 -6.58
N TYR A 118 12.32 -0.77 -6.33
CA TYR A 118 11.25 -0.88 -7.33
C TYR A 118 10.79 0.45 -7.94
N ALA A 119 10.97 1.60 -7.28
CA ALA A 119 10.49 2.88 -7.79
C ALA A 119 11.05 3.20 -9.18
N LYS A 120 12.34 2.95 -9.41
CA LYS A 120 12.96 3.17 -10.73
C LYS A 120 12.33 2.34 -11.84
N GLY A 121 11.80 1.16 -11.54
CA GLY A 121 11.08 0.34 -12.51
C GLY A 121 9.82 1.03 -13.05
N LEU A 122 9.20 1.91 -12.25
CA LEU A 122 8.05 2.70 -12.66
C LEU A 122 8.38 3.70 -13.78
N LEU A 123 9.64 4.17 -13.87
CA LEU A 123 10.08 5.10 -14.94
C LEU A 123 10.10 4.43 -16.32
N GLY A 124 10.19 3.09 -16.37
CA GLY A 124 10.07 2.33 -17.62
C GLY A 124 8.65 2.37 -18.20
N PHE A 125 7.69 2.91 -17.45
CA PHE A 125 6.33 3.08 -17.92
C PHE A 125 6.26 4.25 -18.92
N ASN A 126 6.03 3.96 -20.20
CA ASN A 126 6.06 4.94 -21.30
C ASN A 126 4.67 5.15 -21.93
N GLY A 127 3.68 5.53 -21.12
CA GLY A 127 2.31 5.76 -21.61
C GLY A 127 1.53 4.47 -21.90
N ASN A 128 2.01 3.35 -21.38
CA ASN A 128 1.29 2.08 -21.34
C ASN A 128 -0.14 2.30 -20.81
N LYS A 129 -1.12 1.52 -21.28
CA LYS A 129 -2.46 1.58 -20.70
C LYS A 129 -2.42 0.88 -19.34
N ILE A 130 -2.96 1.53 -18.30
CA ILE A 130 -3.25 0.88 -17.02
C ILE A 130 -4.76 0.85 -16.82
N GLU A 131 -5.28 -0.29 -16.39
CA GLU A 131 -6.68 -0.48 -16.07
C GLU A 131 -6.84 -1.10 -14.69
N VAL A 132 -7.49 -0.39 -13.76
CA VAL A 132 -7.88 -0.96 -12.47
C VAL A 132 -9.29 -1.52 -12.61
N LEU A 133 -9.40 -2.85 -12.57
CA LEU A 133 -10.64 -3.55 -12.85
C LEU A 133 -11.67 -3.32 -11.74
N PRO A 134 -12.96 -3.13 -12.08
CA PRO A 134 -14.01 -2.97 -11.09
C PRO A 134 -14.14 -4.23 -10.24
N LEU A 135 -14.59 -4.06 -9.00
CA LEU A 135 -14.96 -5.18 -8.15
C LEU A 135 -16.27 -5.82 -8.64
N PRO A 136 -16.47 -7.13 -8.40
CA PRO A 136 -17.78 -7.75 -8.55
C PRO A 136 -18.84 -7.00 -7.74
N ALA A 137 -20.07 -6.93 -8.25
CA ALA A 137 -21.17 -6.22 -7.59
C ALA A 137 -21.53 -6.82 -6.22
N ASP A 138 -21.23 -8.10 -6.01
CA ASP A 138 -21.47 -8.89 -4.80
C ASP A 138 -20.21 -9.09 -3.94
N ALA A 139 -19.16 -8.30 -4.17
CA ALA A 139 -17.91 -8.42 -3.43
C ALA A 139 -18.12 -8.21 -1.92
N ASP A 140 -17.62 -9.16 -1.10
CA ASP A 140 -17.61 -9.03 0.36
C ASP A 140 -16.55 -8.02 0.81
N LEU A 141 -17.01 -6.88 1.35
CA LEU A 141 -16.17 -5.80 1.85
C LEU A 141 -15.93 -5.85 3.37
N SER A 142 -16.37 -6.92 4.05
CA SER A 142 -16.19 -7.07 5.51
C SER A 142 -14.77 -7.49 5.90
N GLY A 143 -14.04 -8.11 4.96
CA GLY A 143 -12.72 -8.69 5.17
C GLY A 143 -11.61 -8.04 4.35
N SER A 144 -10.73 -8.89 3.83
CA SER A 144 -9.70 -8.49 2.87
C SER A 144 -10.28 -8.53 1.46
N VAL A 145 -9.97 -7.52 0.65
CA VAL A 145 -10.50 -7.37 -0.71
C VAL A 145 -9.35 -7.36 -1.71
N GLY A 146 -9.49 -8.16 -2.76
CA GLY A 146 -8.55 -8.18 -3.89
C GLY A 146 -8.98 -7.20 -4.97
N VAL A 147 -8.13 -6.23 -5.30
CA VAL A 147 -8.33 -5.32 -6.45
C VAL A 147 -7.32 -5.68 -7.53
N ARG A 148 -7.81 -5.93 -8.75
CA ARG A 148 -6.98 -6.28 -9.90
C ARG A 148 -6.64 -5.07 -10.74
N GLN A 149 -5.41 -5.04 -11.22
CA GLN A 149 -4.91 -4.06 -12.16
C GLN A 149 -4.23 -4.77 -13.33
N HIS A 150 -4.51 -4.30 -14.53
CA HIS A 150 -3.86 -4.72 -15.76
C HIS A 150 -2.94 -3.60 -16.26
N ILE A 151 -1.70 -3.96 -16.59
CA ILE A 151 -0.71 -3.09 -17.20
C ILE A 151 -0.42 -3.61 -18.60
N TYR A 152 -0.86 -2.87 -19.62
CA TYR A 152 -0.70 -3.24 -21.01
C TYR A 152 0.63 -2.72 -21.55
N GLY A 153 1.43 -3.59 -22.15
CA GLY A 153 2.69 -3.24 -22.81
C GLY A 153 2.73 -3.82 -24.22
N GLU A 154 3.92 -4.20 -24.68
CA GLU A 154 4.13 -4.79 -26.01
C GLU A 154 3.68 -6.27 -26.12
N ARG A 155 3.53 -6.96 -24.98
CA ARG A 155 3.09 -8.36 -24.93
C ARG A 155 1.58 -8.49 -25.24
N ALA A 156 1.17 -9.69 -25.69
CA ALA A 156 -0.21 -9.97 -26.10
C ALA A 156 -1.21 -9.88 -24.93
N GLU A 157 -0.85 -10.39 -23.75
CA GLU A 157 -1.68 -10.35 -22.53
C GLU A 157 -1.20 -9.25 -21.58
N PRO A 158 -2.05 -8.51 -20.85
CA PRO A 158 -1.58 -7.49 -19.90
C PRO A 158 -0.92 -8.11 -18.66
N TYR A 159 0.05 -7.42 -18.05
CA TYR A 159 0.57 -7.78 -16.72
C TYR A 159 -0.50 -7.61 -15.65
N GLU A 160 -0.76 -8.66 -14.88
CA GLU A 160 -1.71 -8.66 -13.78
C GLU A 160 -1.01 -8.36 -12.45
N VAL A 161 -1.54 -7.36 -11.75
CA VAL A 161 -1.22 -7.06 -10.37
C VAL A 161 -2.49 -7.17 -9.52
N VAL A 162 -2.44 -7.96 -8.45
CA VAL A 162 -3.52 -8.10 -7.49
C VAL A 162 -3.11 -7.50 -6.15
N TYR A 163 -3.81 -6.44 -5.77
CA TYR A 163 -3.64 -5.75 -4.51
C TYR A 163 -4.60 -6.31 -3.47
N THR A 164 -4.09 -6.74 -2.32
CA THR A 164 -4.94 -7.10 -1.18
C THR A 164 -5.07 -5.91 -0.24
N LEU A 165 -6.28 -5.39 -0.09
CA LEU A 165 -6.60 -4.29 0.80
C LEU A 165 -7.43 -4.78 2.00
N ARG A 166 -7.30 -4.08 3.12
CA ARG A 166 -8.15 -4.26 4.30
C ARG A 166 -8.33 -2.93 5.02
N ARG A 167 -9.50 -2.72 5.62
CA ARG A 167 -9.73 -1.54 6.46
C ARG A 167 -8.69 -1.44 7.60
N GLY A 168 -8.08 -0.28 7.71
CA GLY A 168 -7.27 0.16 8.83
C GLY A 168 -8.12 0.44 10.06
N ARG A 169 -7.48 0.87 11.14
CA ARG A 169 -8.16 1.15 12.42
C ARG A 169 -9.06 2.39 12.36
N ASP A 170 -8.74 3.30 11.46
CA ASP A 170 -9.48 4.51 11.10
C ASP A 170 -10.61 4.25 10.08
N GLY A 171 -10.78 2.99 9.66
CA GLY A 171 -11.77 2.58 8.66
C GLY A 171 -11.31 2.72 7.21
N ASN A 172 -10.17 3.37 6.94
CA ASN A 172 -9.67 3.59 5.59
C ASN A 172 -9.14 2.29 4.97
N TRP A 173 -9.31 2.09 3.67
CA TRP A 173 -8.74 0.92 3.00
C TRP A 173 -7.24 1.08 2.83
N MET A 174 -6.49 0.10 3.34
CA MET A 174 -5.03 0.08 3.27
C MET A 174 -4.56 -1.17 2.54
N LEU A 175 -3.59 -0.99 1.65
CA LEU A 175 -2.80 -2.05 1.01
C LEU A 175 -2.02 -2.82 2.07
N ARG A 176 -2.08 -4.16 1.97
CA ARG A 176 -1.38 -5.07 2.88
C ARG A 176 -0.57 -6.16 2.18
N ASN A 177 -0.86 -6.43 0.92
CA ASN A 177 -0.11 -7.39 0.11
C ASN A 177 -0.27 -7.09 -1.38
N VAL A 178 0.68 -7.59 -2.17
CA VAL A 178 0.66 -7.51 -3.63
C VAL A 178 1.04 -8.86 -4.20
N ILE A 179 0.32 -9.28 -5.25
CA ILE A 179 0.61 -10.45 -6.07
C ILE A 179 0.87 -9.93 -7.49
N ILE A 180 1.99 -10.30 -8.09
CA ILE A 180 2.36 -9.88 -9.45
C ILE A 180 2.54 -11.15 -10.29
N GLU A 181 1.78 -11.31 -11.37
CA GLU A 181 1.83 -12.52 -12.22
C GLU A 181 1.74 -13.83 -11.37
N GLY A 182 0.86 -13.83 -10.37
CA GLY A 182 0.70 -14.97 -9.44
C GLY A 182 1.77 -15.08 -8.34
N LEU A 183 2.85 -14.30 -8.39
CA LEU A 183 3.90 -14.27 -7.36
C LEU A 183 3.47 -13.41 -6.17
N ASN A 184 3.20 -14.06 -5.03
CA ASN A 184 2.78 -13.39 -3.81
C ASN A 184 3.99 -12.80 -3.06
N LEU A 185 4.19 -11.48 -3.17
CA LEU A 185 5.36 -10.81 -2.62
C LEU A 185 5.43 -10.91 -1.09
N GLY A 186 4.30 -10.77 -0.40
CA GLY A 186 4.28 -10.90 1.06
C GLY A 186 4.73 -12.28 1.53
N LEU A 187 4.33 -13.34 0.82
CA LEU A 187 4.76 -14.71 1.13
C LEU A 187 6.25 -14.92 0.80
N ILE A 188 6.73 -14.42 -0.33
CA ILE A 188 8.14 -14.51 -0.73
C ILE A 188 9.03 -13.85 0.33
N TYR A 189 8.74 -12.61 0.71
CA TYR A 189 9.51 -11.91 1.74
C TYR A 189 9.37 -12.57 3.11
N GLN A 190 8.21 -13.15 3.43
CA GLN A 190 8.04 -13.90 4.68
C GLN A 190 8.94 -15.14 4.74
N ASN A 191 9.07 -15.86 3.63
CA ASN A 191 9.97 -17.00 3.53
C ASN A 191 11.43 -16.55 3.64
N GLN A 192 11.82 -15.47 2.95
CA GLN A 192 13.16 -14.89 3.05
C GLN A 192 13.49 -14.46 4.49
N PHE A 193 12.56 -13.81 5.19
CA PHE A 193 12.73 -13.44 6.59
C PHE A 193 12.92 -14.66 7.48
N THR A 194 12.09 -15.68 7.30
CA THR A 194 12.19 -16.93 8.08
C THR A 194 13.54 -17.62 7.85
N THR A 195 14.02 -17.67 6.61
CA THR A 195 15.34 -18.19 6.27
C THR A 195 16.45 -17.37 6.91
N ALA A 196 16.39 -16.04 6.84
CA ALA A 196 17.38 -15.17 7.45
C ALA A 196 17.46 -15.38 8.97
N VAL A 197 16.31 -15.54 9.65
CA VAL A 197 16.32 -15.85 11.09
C VAL A 197 17.01 -17.18 11.39
N ALA A 198 16.84 -18.20 10.55
CA ALA A 198 17.57 -19.45 10.69
C ALA A 198 19.08 -19.28 10.45
N THR A 199 19.47 -18.48 9.46
CA THR A 199 20.88 -18.16 9.16
C THR A 199 21.57 -17.41 10.29
N TYR A 200 20.85 -16.54 10.99
CA TYR A 200 21.37 -15.78 12.13
C TYR A 200 21.04 -16.41 13.49
N ASP A 201 20.79 -17.72 13.55
CA ASP A 201 20.57 -18.48 14.79
C ASP A 201 19.47 -17.91 15.71
N GLY A 202 18.43 -17.31 15.13
CA GLY A 202 17.34 -16.68 15.88
C GLY A 202 17.54 -15.20 16.22
N ASP A 203 18.69 -14.61 15.89
CA ASP A 203 19.04 -13.21 16.18
C ASP A 203 18.30 -12.25 15.22
N ILE A 204 17.16 -11.72 15.68
CA ILE A 204 16.29 -10.84 14.90
C ILE A 204 16.97 -9.50 14.58
N ASP A 205 17.81 -8.98 15.48
CA ASP A 205 18.53 -7.73 15.25
C ASP A 205 19.49 -7.88 14.06
N LYS A 206 20.26 -8.98 14.01
CA LYS A 206 21.11 -9.28 12.84
C LYS A 206 20.32 -9.45 11.55
N VAL A 207 19.14 -10.06 11.61
CA VAL A 207 18.27 -10.17 10.43
C VAL A 207 17.89 -8.79 9.91
N ILE A 208 17.50 -7.87 10.80
CA ILE A 208 17.07 -6.52 10.46
C ILE A 208 18.24 -5.69 9.91
N ASP A 209 19.40 -5.78 10.55
CA ASP A 209 20.60 -5.02 10.18
C ASP A 209 21.20 -5.46 8.85
N ASN A 210 20.99 -6.73 8.47
CA ASN A 210 21.44 -7.30 7.21
C ASN A 210 20.29 -7.49 6.20
N TRP A 211 19.11 -6.93 6.47
CA TRP A 211 17.97 -7.10 5.59
C TRP A 211 18.16 -6.32 4.30
N THR A 212 17.98 -7.01 3.17
CA THR A 212 17.98 -6.40 1.85
C THR A 212 16.78 -6.86 1.03
N VAL A 213 16.14 -5.92 0.34
CA VAL A 213 15.10 -6.22 -0.64
C VAL A 213 15.77 -6.47 -1.99
N ALA A 214 15.96 -7.73 -2.36
CA ALA A 214 16.62 -8.12 -3.61
C ALA A 214 15.58 -8.46 -4.70
N PRO A 215 15.66 -7.86 -5.92
CA PRO A 215 14.69 -8.11 -6.98
C PRO A 215 14.84 -9.48 -7.67
N ARG A 216 15.95 -10.20 -7.45
CA ARG A 216 16.38 -11.36 -8.26
C ARG A 216 15.31 -12.45 -8.40
N GLU A 217 14.65 -12.86 -7.33
CA GLU A 217 13.71 -14.00 -7.41
C GLU A 217 12.40 -13.66 -8.12
N VAL A 218 11.90 -12.43 -8.00
CA VAL A 218 10.60 -12.01 -8.55
C VAL A 218 10.71 -11.70 -10.04
N MET A 219 11.77 -10.99 -10.45
CA MET A 219 11.93 -10.57 -11.85
C MET A 219 12.47 -11.69 -12.76
N GLU A 220 13.31 -12.60 -12.26
CA GLU A 220 13.81 -13.74 -13.07
C GLU A 220 12.72 -14.79 -13.35
N GLN A 221 11.67 -14.86 -12.51
CA GLN A 221 10.55 -15.78 -12.72
C GLN A 221 9.44 -15.16 -13.58
N ALA A 222 9.16 -13.87 -13.44
CA ALA A 222 8.17 -13.17 -14.27
C ALA A 222 8.65 -12.87 -15.71
N ALA A 223 9.96 -12.95 -15.96
CA ALA A 223 10.57 -12.77 -17.28
C ALA A 223 10.71 -14.07 -18.10
N LYS A 224 10.24 -15.21 -17.57
CA LYS A 224 10.15 -16.50 -18.28
C LYS A 224 8.74 -16.72 -18.79
#